data_AF-A0AAW0H7I5-F1
#
_entry.id   AF-A0AAW0H7I5-F1
#
_cell.length_a   1.000
_cell.length_b   1.000
_cell.length_c   1.000
_cell.angle_alpha   90.00
_cell.angle_beta   90.00
_cell.angle_gamma   90.00
#
_symmetry.space_group_name_H-M   'P 1'
#
loop_
_entity.id
_entity.type
_entity.pdbx_description
1 polymer ?
#
loop_
_entity_poly.entity_id
_entity_poly.type
_entity_poly.pdbx_seq_one_letter_code
_entity_poly.pdbx_strand_id
1 'polypeptide(L)'
;MVHMKMDFKSTGQRNKEKELNLPQLCIQRFFPKKKCFVFEWPANGSQLDKLESLKNQDLDPDFVEQVAEFCSYVFNCSKVKTLSGGIRVNGPRLESLVITYINAISSGSQLCMENAVLALSQTENADAVQKAIAHYDEQMSQKVQLPTETLQELTVVHRAIEKEAIKIFMQNSFKDINQVFLTQLETSLEAKLEEFLKKNAQESVDRCETLLQGIFSPLEEDVKQGIYYKPGGYRLFIQKIQELKKMYYEEPQKGIQVSKITCMFWEVAGLFETAD
;
A
#
# COMPACT_ATOMS: atom_id res chain seq x y z
N MET A 1 12.51 -71.92 -40.89
CA MET A 1 12.93 -70.51 -41.06
C MET A 1 11.67 -69.65 -41.08
N VAL A 2 11.33 -69.06 -39.93
CA VAL A 2 10.08 -68.32 -39.74
C VAL A 2 10.19 -66.98 -40.45
N HIS A 3 9.28 -66.73 -41.40
CA HIS A 3 9.15 -65.43 -42.05
C HIS A 3 8.57 -64.41 -41.05
N MET A 4 9.43 -63.53 -40.52
CA MET A 4 8.98 -62.30 -39.87
C MET A 4 8.62 -61.28 -40.96
N LYS A 5 7.33 -61.05 -41.18
CA LYS A 5 6.86 -59.85 -41.89
C LYS A 5 7.12 -58.65 -41.00
N MET A 6 8.08 -57.80 -41.38
CA MET A 6 8.15 -56.43 -40.85
C MET A 6 7.20 -55.56 -41.66
N ASP A 7 6.02 -55.31 -41.11
CA ASP A 7 5.09 -54.32 -41.68
C ASP A 7 5.61 -52.91 -41.37
N PHE A 8 6.23 -52.27 -42.37
CA PHE A 8 6.57 -50.85 -42.32
C PHE A 8 5.28 -50.02 -42.42
N LYS A 9 4.84 -49.42 -41.30
CA LYS A 9 3.72 -48.47 -41.29
C LYS A 9 4.03 -47.26 -42.20
N SER A 10 3.14 -47.04 -43.17
CA SER A 10 3.19 -45.91 -44.11
C SER A 10 3.19 -44.56 -43.36
N THR A 11 3.81 -43.53 -43.94
CA THR A 11 3.87 -42.16 -43.40
C THR A 11 2.47 -41.58 -43.09
N GLY A 12 1.43 -41.97 -43.85
CA GLY A 12 0.04 -41.61 -43.57
C GLY A 12 -0.56 -42.26 -42.32
N GLN A 13 -0.19 -43.50 -42.00
CA GLN A 13 -0.59 -44.19 -40.76
C GLN A 13 0.05 -43.56 -39.52
N ARG A 14 1.33 -43.19 -39.60
CA ARG A 14 2.04 -42.47 -38.53
C ARG A 14 1.44 -41.10 -38.23
N ASN A 15 0.90 -40.39 -39.23
CA ASN A 15 0.24 -39.10 -39.02
C ASN A 15 -1.13 -39.25 -38.35
N LYS A 16 -1.94 -40.24 -38.76
CA LYS A 16 -3.20 -40.56 -38.08
C LYS A 16 -2.99 -41.00 -36.63
N GLU A 17 -1.95 -41.79 -36.36
CA GLU A 17 -1.58 -42.16 -34.99
C GLU A 17 -1.18 -40.94 -34.14
N LYS A 18 -0.47 -39.97 -34.72
CA LYS A 18 -0.12 -38.73 -34.02
C LYS A 18 -1.35 -37.88 -33.70
N GLU A 19 -2.30 -37.76 -34.62
CA GLU A 19 -3.55 -37.01 -34.42
C GLU A 19 -4.42 -37.65 -33.33
N LEU A 20 -4.56 -38.98 -33.33
CA LEU A 20 -5.34 -39.70 -32.31
C LEU A 20 -4.71 -39.60 -30.90
N ASN A 21 -3.39 -39.53 -30.82
CA ASN A 21 -2.67 -39.43 -29.55
C ASN A 21 -2.59 -37.99 -29.01
N LEU A 22 -2.79 -36.97 -29.86
CA LEU A 22 -2.63 -35.57 -29.48
C LEU A 22 -3.54 -35.16 -28.31
N PRO A 23 -4.85 -35.48 -28.28
CA PRO A 23 -5.71 -35.14 -27.13
C PRO A 23 -5.22 -35.76 -25.82
N GLN A 24 -4.78 -37.02 -25.86
CA GLN A 24 -4.25 -37.71 -24.68
C GLN A 24 -2.98 -37.04 -24.18
N LEU A 25 -2.06 -36.69 -25.08
CA LEU A 25 -0.83 -35.97 -24.76
C LEU A 25 -1.12 -34.58 -24.17
N CYS A 26 -2.08 -33.85 -24.72
CA CYS A 26 -2.50 -32.54 -24.19
C CYS A 26 -3.07 -32.65 -22.78
N ILE A 27 -3.97 -33.61 -22.52
CA ILE A 27 -4.52 -33.84 -21.18
C ILE A 27 -3.40 -34.21 -20.20
N GLN A 28 -2.48 -35.08 -20.62
CA GLN A 28 -1.34 -35.49 -19.81
C GLN A 28 -0.38 -34.34 -19.50
N ARG A 29 -0.14 -33.43 -20.44
CA ARG A 29 0.85 -32.34 -20.29
C ARG A 29 0.29 -31.07 -19.65
N PHE A 30 -0.93 -30.65 -20.00
CA PHE A 30 -1.46 -29.35 -19.56
C PHE A 30 -2.13 -29.38 -18.19
N PHE A 31 -2.64 -30.54 -17.75
CA PHE A 31 -3.34 -30.67 -16.48
C PHE A 31 -2.44 -31.36 -15.45
N PRO A 32 -2.02 -30.70 -14.36
CA PRO A 32 -1.07 -31.28 -13.42
C PRO A 32 -1.67 -32.45 -12.62
N LYS A 33 -2.95 -32.37 -12.24
CA LYS A 33 -3.68 -33.41 -11.52
C LYS A 33 -4.86 -33.87 -12.38
N LYS A 34 -5.06 -35.19 -12.48
CA LYS A 34 -6.21 -35.80 -13.17
C LYS A 34 -6.90 -36.74 -12.18
N LYS A 35 -8.23 -36.76 -12.18
CA LYS A 35 -9.06 -37.65 -11.39
C LYS A 35 -10.26 -38.00 -12.26
N CYS A 36 -10.62 -39.28 -12.31
CA CYS A 36 -11.80 -39.77 -13.02
C CYS A 36 -12.85 -40.16 -11.98
N PHE A 37 -14.11 -39.82 -12.26
CA PHE A 37 -15.29 -40.27 -11.53
C PHE A 37 -16.20 -40.96 -12.54
N VAL A 38 -16.82 -42.05 -12.11
CA VAL A 38 -17.83 -42.76 -12.89
C VAL A 38 -19.17 -42.55 -12.21
N PHE A 39 -20.22 -42.42 -13.01
CA PHE A 39 -21.59 -42.19 -12.54
C PHE A 39 -22.49 -43.22 -13.20
N GLU A 40 -23.27 -43.92 -12.39
CA GLU A 40 -24.36 -44.77 -12.86
C GLU A 40 -25.48 -43.92 -13.48
N TRP A 41 -26.39 -44.59 -14.19
CA TRP A 41 -27.56 -43.89 -14.72
C TRP A 41 -28.41 -43.34 -13.58
N PRO A 42 -28.72 -42.04 -13.57
CA PRO A 42 -29.31 -41.40 -12.39
C PRO A 42 -30.76 -41.79 -12.13
N ALA A 43 -31.49 -42.16 -13.18
CA ALA A 43 -32.87 -42.65 -13.13
C ALA A 43 -33.19 -43.44 -14.40
N ASN A 44 -34.39 -44.02 -14.48
CA ASN A 44 -34.88 -44.65 -15.70
C ASN A 44 -34.93 -43.63 -16.87
N GLY A 45 -34.62 -44.08 -18.09
CA GLY A 45 -34.54 -43.24 -19.28
C GLY A 45 -35.77 -42.37 -19.53
N SER A 46 -36.96 -42.86 -19.17
CA SER A 46 -38.23 -42.12 -19.31
C SER A 46 -38.39 -40.93 -18.36
N GLN A 47 -37.54 -40.81 -17.33
CA GLN A 47 -37.62 -39.78 -16.30
C GLN A 47 -36.51 -38.72 -16.41
N LEU A 48 -35.55 -38.88 -17.34
CA LEU A 48 -34.39 -38.00 -17.47
C LEU A 48 -34.75 -36.57 -17.85
N ASP A 49 -35.79 -36.38 -18.66
CA ASP A 49 -36.30 -35.04 -19.02
C ASP A 49 -36.82 -34.26 -17.80
N LYS A 50 -37.07 -34.96 -16.68
CA LYS A 50 -37.59 -34.40 -15.43
C LYS A 50 -36.60 -34.53 -14.27
N LEU A 51 -35.32 -34.83 -14.57
CA LEU A 51 -34.31 -35.16 -13.57
C LEU A 51 -34.17 -34.09 -12.47
N GLU A 52 -34.19 -32.81 -12.83
CA GLU A 52 -34.11 -31.68 -11.87
C GLU A 52 -35.29 -31.62 -10.90
N SER A 53 -36.44 -32.23 -11.23
CA SER A 53 -37.64 -32.26 -10.39
C SER A 53 -37.73 -33.53 -9.53
N LEU A 54 -36.89 -34.53 -9.77
CA LEU A 54 -36.87 -35.77 -9.00
C LEU A 54 -36.22 -35.55 -7.63
N LYS A 55 -36.68 -36.29 -6.61
CA LYS A 55 -36.04 -36.28 -5.29
C LYS A 55 -34.96 -37.35 -5.24
N ASN A 56 -33.99 -37.22 -4.34
CA ASN A 56 -32.90 -38.19 -4.18
C ASN A 56 -33.39 -39.64 -3.95
N GLN A 57 -34.55 -39.82 -3.30
CA GLN A 57 -35.18 -41.13 -3.10
C GLN A 57 -35.71 -41.78 -4.38
N ASP A 58 -35.92 -40.99 -5.43
CA ASP A 58 -36.42 -41.42 -6.73
C ASP A 58 -35.25 -41.63 -7.72
N LEU A 59 -34.01 -41.38 -7.28
CA LEU A 59 -32.79 -41.59 -8.05
C LEU A 59 -32.16 -42.94 -7.71
N ASP A 60 -31.29 -43.40 -8.59
CA ASP A 60 -30.45 -44.57 -8.33
C ASP A 60 -29.56 -44.33 -7.08
N PRO A 61 -29.58 -45.23 -6.08
CA PRO A 61 -28.81 -45.05 -4.85
C PRO A 61 -27.31 -44.94 -5.07
N ASP A 62 -26.76 -45.73 -6.00
CA ASP A 62 -25.32 -45.73 -6.30
C ASP A 62 -24.93 -44.40 -6.97
N PHE A 63 -25.78 -43.89 -7.87
CA PHE A 63 -25.59 -42.56 -8.45
C PHE A 63 -25.56 -41.46 -7.37
N VAL A 64 -26.50 -41.50 -6.41
CA VAL A 64 -26.55 -40.50 -5.33
C VAL A 64 -25.28 -40.56 -4.46
N GLU A 65 -24.81 -41.76 -4.12
CA GLU A 65 -23.56 -41.94 -3.36
C GLU A 65 -22.34 -41.44 -4.15
N GLN A 66 -22.26 -41.77 -5.45
CA GLN A 66 -21.17 -41.32 -6.33
C GLN A 66 -21.13 -39.79 -6.49
N VAL A 67 -22.29 -39.14 -6.63
CA VAL A 67 -22.38 -37.67 -6.64
C VAL A 67 -21.95 -37.08 -5.30
N ALA A 68 -22.34 -37.69 -4.17
CA ALA A 68 -21.91 -37.25 -2.85
C ALA A 68 -20.38 -37.37 -2.68
N GLU A 69 -19.77 -38.47 -3.14
CA GLU A 69 -18.32 -38.66 -3.13
C GLU A 69 -17.63 -37.62 -4.03
N PHE A 70 -18.14 -37.40 -5.25
CA PHE A 70 -17.63 -36.38 -6.16
C PHE A 70 -17.67 -34.98 -5.54
N CYS A 71 -18.81 -34.57 -4.99
CA CYS A 71 -18.98 -33.28 -4.32
C CYS A 71 -18.02 -33.14 -3.15
N SER A 72 -17.92 -34.19 -2.31
CA SER A 72 -16.99 -34.22 -1.18
C SER A 72 -15.54 -34.07 -1.64
N TYR A 73 -15.14 -34.70 -2.74
CA TYR A 73 -13.82 -34.53 -3.32
C TYR A 73 -13.61 -33.10 -3.83
N VAL A 74 -14.57 -32.51 -4.55
CA VAL A 74 -14.46 -31.13 -5.05
C VAL A 74 -14.30 -30.14 -3.89
N PHE A 75 -15.11 -30.25 -2.83
CA PHE A 75 -15.02 -29.34 -1.69
C PHE A 75 -13.72 -29.47 -0.89
N ASN A 76 -13.21 -30.70 -0.72
CA ASN A 76 -12.04 -30.94 0.12
C ASN A 76 -10.70 -30.85 -0.64
N CYS A 77 -10.69 -31.16 -1.94
CA CYS A 77 -9.44 -31.25 -2.73
C CYS A 77 -9.23 -30.09 -3.71
N SER A 78 -10.24 -29.26 -3.99
CA SER A 78 -10.08 -28.12 -4.88
C SER A 78 -9.23 -27.04 -4.22
N LYS A 79 -8.25 -26.53 -4.97
CA LYS A 79 -7.38 -25.45 -4.51
C LYS A 79 -7.98 -24.11 -4.87
N VAL A 80 -7.72 -23.10 -4.03
CA VAL A 80 -8.00 -21.71 -4.37
C VAL A 80 -7.28 -21.36 -5.66
N LYS A 81 -7.97 -20.65 -6.57
CA LYS A 81 -7.36 -20.18 -7.83
C LYS A 81 -6.19 -19.24 -7.51
N THR A 82 -5.03 -19.52 -8.11
CA THR A 82 -3.84 -18.70 -7.98
C THR A 82 -3.27 -18.27 -9.33
N LEU A 83 -2.60 -17.12 -9.34
CA LEU A 83 -1.75 -16.64 -10.44
C LEU A 83 -0.28 -16.99 -10.17
N SER A 84 0.61 -16.66 -11.10
CA SER A 84 2.06 -16.83 -10.92
C SER A 84 2.54 -16.08 -9.67
N GLY A 85 3.43 -16.71 -8.89
CA GLY A 85 3.87 -16.16 -7.60
C GLY A 85 2.93 -16.44 -6.42
N GLY A 86 1.92 -17.30 -6.58
CA GLY A 86 1.05 -17.75 -5.48
C GLY A 86 -0.06 -16.76 -5.10
N ILE A 87 -0.31 -15.76 -5.93
CA ILE A 87 -1.31 -14.73 -5.71
C ILE A 87 -2.70 -15.36 -5.77
N ARG A 88 -3.44 -15.31 -4.67
CA ARG A 88 -4.81 -15.83 -4.60
C ARG A 88 -5.76 -14.90 -5.36
N VAL A 89 -6.59 -15.48 -6.22
CA VAL A 89 -7.61 -14.74 -6.96
C VAL A 89 -8.85 -14.58 -6.07
N ASN A 90 -9.26 -13.33 -5.84
CA ASN A 90 -10.50 -12.93 -5.18
C ASN A 90 -11.48 -12.34 -6.20
N GLY A 91 -12.61 -11.79 -5.75
CA GLY A 91 -13.63 -11.19 -6.62
C GLY A 91 -13.08 -10.12 -7.58
N PRO A 92 -12.47 -9.02 -7.07
CA PRO A 92 -11.93 -7.95 -7.93
C PRO A 92 -10.86 -8.44 -8.92
N ARG A 93 -9.97 -9.34 -8.47
CA ARG A 93 -8.96 -9.94 -9.36
C ARG A 93 -9.61 -10.78 -10.46
N LEU A 94 -10.64 -11.55 -10.13
CA LEU A 94 -11.36 -12.35 -11.11
C LEU A 94 -12.07 -11.47 -12.13
N GLU A 95 -12.73 -10.40 -11.68
CA GLU A 95 -13.35 -9.40 -12.55
C GLU A 95 -12.35 -8.79 -13.53
N SER A 96 -11.21 -8.32 -13.04
CA SER A 96 -10.14 -7.76 -13.87
C SER A 96 -9.61 -8.77 -14.90
N LEU A 97 -9.41 -10.04 -14.50
CA LEU A 97 -8.99 -11.10 -15.41
C LEU A 97 -10.04 -11.37 -16.50
N VAL A 98 -11.32 -11.44 -16.12
CA VAL A 98 -12.44 -11.67 -17.05
C VAL A 98 -12.52 -10.54 -18.07
N ILE A 99 -12.51 -9.28 -17.62
CA ILE A 99 -12.52 -8.10 -18.50
C ILE A 99 -11.32 -8.15 -19.45
N THR A 100 -10.12 -8.42 -18.92
CA THR A 100 -8.89 -8.50 -19.72
C THR A 100 -8.98 -9.55 -20.81
N TYR A 101 -9.43 -10.76 -20.49
CA TYR A 101 -9.54 -11.84 -21.46
C TYR A 101 -10.64 -11.61 -22.50
N ILE A 102 -11.81 -11.10 -22.09
CA ILE A 102 -12.91 -10.80 -23.01
C ILE A 102 -12.50 -9.69 -23.99
N ASN A 103 -11.82 -8.64 -23.51
CA ASN A 103 -11.31 -7.59 -24.37
C ASN A 103 -10.27 -8.11 -25.37
N ALA A 104 -9.37 -9.00 -24.92
CA ALA A 104 -8.39 -9.62 -25.81
C ALA A 104 -9.07 -10.44 -26.92
N ILE A 105 -10.04 -11.28 -26.57
CA ILE A 105 -10.82 -12.07 -27.53
C ILE A 105 -11.56 -11.16 -28.52
N SER A 106 -12.27 -10.16 -28.00
CA SER A 106 -13.10 -9.26 -28.81
C SER A 106 -12.28 -8.40 -29.78
N SER A 107 -11.03 -8.08 -29.42
CA SER A 107 -10.10 -7.32 -30.25
C SER A 107 -9.30 -8.18 -31.23
N GLY A 108 -9.43 -9.51 -31.18
CA GLY A 108 -8.61 -10.43 -31.97
C GLY A 108 -7.14 -10.48 -31.55
N SER A 109 -6.82 -9.98 -30.35
CA SER A 109 -5.46 -10.03 -29.79
C SER A 109 -5.21 -11.37 -29.07
N GLN A 110 -3.93 -11.70 -28.86
CA GLN A 110 -3.54 -12.96 -28.24
C GLN A 110 -3.84 -12.95 -26.73
N LEU A 111 -4.52 -13.99 -26.25
CA LEU A 111 -4.69 -14.26 -24.82
C LEU A 111 -3.33 -14.59 -24.18
N CYS A 112 -2.81 -13.68 -23.36
CA CYS A 112 -1.54 -13.87 -22.66
C CYS A 112 -1.76 -13.78 -21.14
N MET A 113 -1.51 -14.91 -20.45
CA MET A 113 -1.60 -14.98 -18.98
C MET A 113 -0.64 -13.99 -18.31
N GLU A 114 0.57 -13.84 -18.83
CA GLU A 114 1.59 -12.97 -18.26
C GLU A 114 1.17 -11.50 -18.35
N ASN A 115 0.64 -11.07 -19.50
CA ASN A 115 0.14 -9.72 -19.70
C ASN A 115 -1.04 -9.40 -18.78
N ALA A 116 -1.97 -10.35 -18.59
CA ALA A 116 -3.08 -10.17 -17.67
C ALA A 116 -2.61 -9.99 -16.22
N VAL A 117 -1.63 -10.80 -15.78
CA VAL A 117 -1.03 -10.65 -14.44
C VAL A 117 -0.28 -9.32 -14.31
N LEU A 118 0.40 -8.87 -15.37
CA LEU A 118 1.12 -7.59 -15.39
C LEU A 118 0.16 -6.40 -15.27
N ALA A 119 -0.91 -6.38 -16.07
CA ALA A 119 -1.93 -5.33 -16.01
C ALA A 119 -2.56 -5.26 -14.61
N LEU A 120 -2.91 -6.41 -14.04
CA LEU A 120 -3.44 -6.48 -12.68
C LEU A 120 -2.44 -5.95 -11.64
N SER A 121 -1.15 -6.30 -11.74
CA SER A 121 -0.13 -5.76 -10.82
C SER A 121 0.03 -4.25 -10.94
N GLN A 122 -0.10 -3.67 -12.13
CA GLN A 122 0.03 -2.23 -12.30
C GLN A 122 -1.08 -1.48 -11.56
N THR A 123 -2.33 -1.93 -11.70
CA THR A 123 -3.47 -1.32 -11.02
C THR A 123 -3.38 -1.51 -9.51
N GLU A 124 -3.18 -2.75 -9.03
CA GLU A 124 -3.14 -3.02 -7.59
C GLU A 124 -1.95 -2.36 -6.89
N ASN A 125 -0.78 -2.30 -7.53
CA ASN A 125 0.39 -1.64 -6.94
C ASN A 125 0.20 -0.12 -6.89
N ALA A 126 -0.40 0.49 -7.91
CA ALA A 126 -0.73 1.92 -7.88
C ALA A 126 -1.69 2.23 -6.73
N ASP A 127 -2.74 1.44 -6.56
CA ASP A 127 -3.68 1.59 -5.44
C ASP A 127 -3.01 1.34 -4.08
N ALA A 128 -2.07 0.40 -4.01
CA ALA A 128 -1.29 0.13 -2.80
C ALA A 128 -0.40 1.32 -2.41
N VAL A 129 0.21 2.02 -3.39
CA VAL A 129 0.95 3.27 -3.14
C VAL A 129 0.02 4.34 -2.56
N GLN A 130 -1.14 4.56 -3.18
CA GLN A 130 -2.10 5.56 -2.70
C GLN A 130 -2.59 5.24 -1.28
N LYS A 131 -2.89 3.98 -1.00
CA LYS A 131 -3.31 3.52 0.33
C LYS A 131 -2.22 3.74 1.38
N ALA A 132 -0.96 3.49 1.05
CA ALA A 132 0.17 3.71 1.96
C ALA A 132 0.39 5.21 2.25
N ILE A 133 0.29 6.07 1.23
CA ILE A 133 0.40 7.53 1.38
C ILE A 133 -0.75 8.09 2.23
N ALA A 134 -1.99 7.63 1.99
CA ALA A 134 -3.14 8.04 2.76
C ALA A 134 -2.99 7.69 4.25
N HIS A 135 -2.51 6.49 4.56
CA HIS A 135 -2.16 6.09 5.94
C HIS A 135 -1.10 7.00 6.54
N TYR A 136 -0.04 7.30 5.78
CA TYR A 136 1.02 8.19 6.24
C TYR A 136 0.49 9.59 6.59
N ASP A 137 -0.30 10.20 5.70
CA ASP A 137 -0.88 11.53 5.91
C ASP A 137 -1.80 11.57 7.13
N GLU A 138 -2.68 10.57 7.27
CA GLU A 138 -3.56 10.45 8.42
C GLU A 138 -2.75 10.35 9.73
N GLN A 139 -1.78 9.43 9.79
CA GLN A 139 -1.00 9.20 11.00
C GLN A 139 -0.11 10.40 11.37
N MET A 140 0.52 11.04 10.38
CA MET A 140 1.35 12.23 10.62
C MET A 140 0.50 13.39 11.16
N SER A 141 -0.68 13.63 10.57
CA SER A 141 -1.58 14.70 11.03
C SER A 141 -2.12 14.50 12.45
N GLN A 142 -2.30 13.23 12.87
CA GLN A 142 -2.79 12.91 14.21
C GLN A 142 -1.69 12.92 15.28
N LYS A 143 -0.47 12.51 14.93
CA LYS A 143 0.62 12.29 15.90
C LYS A 143 1.61 13.45 16.01
N VAL A 144 1.67 14.32 15.01
CA VAL A 144 2.59 15.46 14.98
C VAL A 144 1.85 16.74 15.31
N GLN A 145 2.21 17.36 16.43
CA GLN A 145 1.83 18.73 16.74
C GLN A 145 2.99 19.66 16.37
N LEU A 146 2.72 20.65 15.54
CA LEU A 146 3.70 21.65 15.14
C LEU A 146 3.50 22.95 15.95
N PRO A 147 4.58 23.71 16.22
CA PRO A 147 5.98 23.32 16.00
C PRO A 147 6.45 22.29 17.04
N THR A 148 7.33 21.37 16.63
CA THR A 148 7.97 20.40 17.56
C THR A 148 9.12 21.06 18.31
N GLU A 149 9.38 20.65 19.56
CA GLU A 149 10.47 21.22 20.37
C GLU A 149 11.83 20.90 19.76
N THR A 150 11.97 19.68 19.22
CA THR A 150 13.17 19.24 18.54
C THR A 150 12.86 18.67 17.16
N LEU A 151 13.86 18.70 16.29
CA LEU A 151 13.79 18.00 15.01
C LEU A 151 13.69 16.47 15.19
N GLN A 152 14.23 15.96 16.30
CA GLN A 152 14.23 14.54 16.60
C GLN A 152 12.82 14.00 16.87
N GLU A 153 11.96 14.78 17.53
CA GLU A 153 10.55 14.40 17.75
C GLU A 153 9.83 14.13 16.43
N LEU A 154 9.93 15.05 15.47
CA LEU A 154 9.33 14.90 14.15
C LEU A 154 9.89 13.69 13.40
N THR A 155 11.21 13.52 13.37
CA THR A 155 11.87 12.47 12.60
C THR A 155 11.64 11.07 13.18
N VAL A 156 11.53 10.93 14.50
CA VAL A 156 11.20 9.66 15.16
C VAL A 156 9.78 9.22 14.80
N VAL A 157 8.81 10.14 14.86
CA VAL A 157 7.41 9.87 14.49
C VAL A 157 7.31 9.50 13.01
N HIS A 158 7.94 10.27 12.13
CA HIS A 158 8.00 9.98 10.69
C HIS A 158 8.53 8.57 10.41
N ARG A 159 9.69 8.20 10.95
CA ARG A 159 10.31 6.89 10.69
C ARG A 159 9.44 5.71 11.14
N ALA A 160 8.66 5.88 12.21
CA ALA A 160 7.73 4.84 12.64
C ALA A 160 6.58 4.67 11.63
N ILE A 161 5.98 5.77 11.19
CA ILE A 161 4.85 5.77 10.26
C ILE A 161 5.28 5.35 8.85
N GLU A 162 6.46 5.77 8.40
CA GLU A 162 7.07 5.34 7.13
C GLU A 162 7.17 3.81 7.05
N LYS A 163 7.69 3.17 8.11
CA LYS A 163 7.76 1.70 8.18
C LYS A 163 6.38 1.05 8.12
N GLU A 164 5.37 1.64 8.76
CA GLU A 164 3.99 1.17 8.67
C GLU A 164 3.43 1.30 7.25
N ALA A 165 3.66 2.45 6.60
CA ALA A 165 3.22 2.72 5.22
C ALA A 165 3.86 1.72 4.23
N ILE A 166 5.18 1.48 4.34
CA ILE A 166 5.87 0.47 3.53
C ILE A 166 5.30 -0.92 3.80
N LYS A 167 5.03 -1.27 5.05
CA LYS A 167 4.41 -2.56 5.39
C LYS A 167 3.01 -2.71 4.77
N ILE A 168 2.20 -1.65 4.79
CA ILE A 168 0.88 -1.63 4.14
C ILE A 168 1.05 -1.85 2.64
N PHE A 169 1.97 -1.15 1.98
CA PHE A 169 2.25 -1.35 0.57
C PHE A 169 2.62 -2.82 0.29
N MET A 170 3.58 -3.39 1.02
CA MET A 170 4.05 -4.77 0.82
C MET A 170 2.95 -5.83 1.03
N GLN A 171 1.93 -5.54 1.83
CA GLN A 171 0.78 -6.42 2.03
C GLN A 171 -0.26 -6.35 0.90
N ASN A 172 -0.29 -5.24 0.16
CA ASN A 172 -1.31 -4.95 -0.85
C ASN A 172 -0.74 -4.92 -2.28
N SER A 173 0.59 -5.00 -2.45
CA SER A 173 1.26 -5.03 -3.75
C SER A 173 1.75 -6.42 -4.12
N PHE A 174 1.95 -6.66 -5.42
CA PHE A 174 2.59 -7.87 -5.93
C PHE A 174 3.24 -7.63 -7.30
N LYS A 175 4.27 -8.42 -7.63
CA LYS A 175 4.97 -8.39 -8.93
C LYS A 175 5.38 -6.96 -9.35
N ASP A 176 5.92 -6.19 -8.40
CA ASP A 176 6.51 -4.88 -8.68
C ASP A 176 7.88 -5.04 -9.35
N ILE A 177 7.85 -5.20 -10.68
CA ILE A 177 9.05 -5.42 -11.48
C ILE A 177 9.95 -4.19 -11.37
N ASN A 178 11.22 -4.42 -11.02
CA ASN A 178 12.22 -3.37 -10.79
C ASN A 178 11.87 -2.39 -9.65
N GLN A 179 10.92 -2.74 -8.78
CA GLN A 179 10.56 -1.94 -7.60
C GLN A 179 10.06 -0.52 -7.95
N VAL A 180 9.45 -0.34 -9.12
CA VAL A 180 9.03 0.99 -9.60
C VAL A 180 8.02 1.62 -8.65
N PHE A 181 7.05 0.85 -8.15
CA PHE A 181 6.04 1.37 -7.24
C PHE A 181 6.56 1.56 -5.82
N LEU A 182 7.46 0.69 -5.36
CA LEU A 182 8.14 0.89 -4.07
C LEU A 182 8.97 2.18 -4.07
N THR A 183 9.79 2.40 -5.10
CA THR A 183 10.57 3.65 -5.23
C THR A 183 9.67 4.87 -5.35
N GLN A 184 8.53 4.76 -6.06
CA GLN A 184 7.53 5.82 -6.12
C GLN A 184 6.98 6.17 -4.72
N LEU A 185 6.69 5.15 -3.90
CA LEU A 185 6.24 5.34 -2.52
C LEU A 185 7.33 6.03 -1.69
N GLU A 186 8.56 5.52 -1.68
CA GLU A 186 9.68 6.09 -0.93
C GLU A 186 9.91 7.57 -1.30
N THR A 187 9.97 7.88 -2.59
CA THR A 187 10.11 9.27 -3.09
C THR A 187 8.97 10.16 -2.60
N SER A 188 7.74 9.64 -2.57
CA SER A 188 6.58 10.40 -2.09
C SER A 188 6.64 10.66 -0.59
N LEU A 189 7.10 9.68 0.20
CA LEU A 189 7.26 9.80 1.65
C LEU A 189 8.39 10.77 2.02
N GLU A 190 9.49 10.77 1.27
CA GLU A 190 10.58 11.74 1.41
C GLU A 190 10.09 13.16 1.13
N ALA A 191 9.38 13.38 0.02
CA ALA A 191 8.82 14.69 -0.33
C ALA A 191 7.85 15.20 0.75
N LYS A 192 7.04 14.31 1.31
CA LYS A 192 6.14 14.63 2.43
C LYS A 192 6.92 15.00 3.70
N LEU A 193 7.99 14.29 4.04
CA LEU A 193 8.85 14.67 5.16
C LEU A 193 9.42 16.08 4.98
N GLU A 194 9.91 16.41 3.79
CA GLU A 194 10.40 17.76 3.49
C GLU A 194 9.33 18.84 3.67
N GLU A 195 8.09 18.56 3.28
CA GLU A 195 6.95 19.45 3.50
C GLU A 195 6.72 19.69 5.00
N PHE A 196 6.68 18.63 5.80
CA PHE A 196 6.54 18.73 7.26
C PHE A 196 7.69 19.48 7.90
N LEU A 197 8.93 19.28 7.43
CA LEU A 197 10.11 20.00 7.93
C LEU A 197 10.01 21.50 7.68
N LYS A 198 9.61 21.90 6.47
CA LYS A 198 9.40 23.32 6.11
C LYS A 198 8.28 23.94 6.95
N LYS A 199 7.16 23.23 7.09
CA LYS A 199 6.01 23.68 7.89
C LYS A 199 6.39 23.85 9.37
N ASN A 200 7.11 22.88 9.94
CA ASN A 200 7.60 22.94 11.32
C ASN A 200 8.51 24.15 11.56
N ALA A 201 9.45 24.40 10.63
CA ALA A 201 10.32 25.56 10.72
C ALA A 201 9.53 26.87 10.66
N GLN A 202 8.56 26.98 9.75
CA GLN A 202 7.74 28.19 9.62
C GLN A 202 6.89 28.43 10.87
N GLU A 203 6.19 27.41 11.38
CA GLU A 203 5.38 27.55 12.59
C GLU A 203 6.24 27.89 13.82
N SER A 204 7.48 27.42 13.87
CA SER A 204 8.44 27.81 14.91
C SER A 204 8.82 29.29 14.81
N VAL A 205 9.04 29.82 13.60
CA VAL A 205 9.27 31.26 13.38
C VAL A 205 8.04 32.06 13.84
N ASP A 206 6.86 31.72 13.33
CA ASP A 206 5.62 32.45 13.60
C ASP A 206 5.32 32.48 15.11
N ARG A 207 5.52 31.34 15.80
CA ARG A 207 5.36 31.23 17.25
C ARG A 207 6.36 32.10 18.00
N CYS A 208 7.64 32.06 17.63
CA CYS A 208 8.67 32.87 18.27
C CYS A 208 8.41 34.38 18.09
N GLU A 209 8.08 34.82 16.88
CA GLU A 209 7.79 36.23 16.59
C GLU A 209 6.54 36.70 17.34
N THR A 210 5.48 35.91 17.36
CA THR A 210 4.25 36.22 18.10
C THR A 210 4.53 36.37 19.61
N LEU A 211 5.33 35.47 20.19
CA LEU A 211 5.71 35.55 21.60
C LEU A 211 6.59 36.76 21.89
N LEU A 212 7.59 37.05 21.04
CA LEU A 212 8.46 38.22 21.20
C LEU A 212 7.65 39.51 21.13
N GLN A 213 6.77 39.65 20.14
CA GLN A 213 5.88 40.80 20.05
C GLN A 213 5.00 40.90 21.31
N GLY A 214 4.28 39.85 21.67
CA GLY A 214 3.39 39.87 22.83
C GLY A 214 4.09 40.20 24.16
N ILE A 215 5.29 39.67 24.38
CA ILE A 215 6.04 39.85 25.62
C ILE A 215 6.75 41.21 25.67
N PHE A 216 7.29 41.70 24.54
CA PHE A 216 8.13 42.89 24.50
C PHE A 216 7.41 44.17 24.04
N SER A 217 6.23 44.10 23.41
CA SER A 217 5.46 45.31 23.02
C SER A 217 5.21 46.28 24.19
N PRO A 218 4.85 45.82 25.42
CA PRO A 218 4.68 46.75 26.55
C PRO A 218 5.97 47.50 26.90
N LEU A 219 7.13 46.84 26.79
CA LEU A 219 8.42 47.48 27.05
C LEU A 219 8.71 48.57 26.01
N GLU A 220 8.41 48.32 24.74
CA GLU A 220 8.59 49.32 23.67
C GLU A 220 7.72 50.55 23.91
N GLU A 221 6.49 50.38 24.39
CA GLU A 221 5.59 51.47 24.76
C GLU A 221 6.13 52.25 25.97
N ASP A 222 6.57 51.55 27.03
CA ASP A 222 7.17 52.16 28.22
C ASP A 222 8.41 53.01 27.87
N VAL A 223 9.23 52.53 26.93
CA VAL A 223 10.39 53.28 26.41
C VAL A 223 9.94 54.51 25.63
N LYS A 224 8.96 54.38 24.72
CA LYS A 224 8.42 55.51 23.93
C LYS A 224 7.79 56.60 24.82
N GLN A 225 7.13 56.21 25.90
CA GLN A 225 6.56 57.13 26.90
C GLN A 225 7.61 57.76 27.83
N GLY A 226 8.84 57.26 27.76
CA GLY A 226 9.97 57.80 28.50
C GLY A 226 10.03 57.42 29.98
N ILE A 227 9.38 56.31 30.36
CA ILE A 227 9.32 55.82 31.74
C ILE A 227 10.72 55.59 32.34
N TYR A 228 11.68 55.23 31.48
CA TYR A 228 13.07 54.95 31.85
C TYR A 228 14.02 56.16 31.74
N TYR A 229 13.59 57.32 31.23
CA TYR A 229 14.43 58.53 31.11
C TYR A 229 14.49 59.35 32.41
N LYS A 230 14.88 58.69 33.51
CA LYS A 230 15.03 59.29 34.84
C LYS A 230 16.29 58.76 35.53
N PRO A 231 16.83 59.45 36.55
CA PRO A 231 17.95 58.93 37.33
C PRO A 231 17.68 57.51 37.85
N GLY A 232 18.57 56.56 37.54
CA GLY A 232 18.40 55.15 37.87
C GLY A 232 17.52 54.32 36.92
N GLY A 233 16.92 54.94 35.89
CA GLY A 233 16.01 54.27 34.95
C GLY A 233 16.67 53.18 34.10
N TYR A 234 17.96 53.33 33.74
CA TYR A 234 18.71 52.30 33.03
C TYR A 234 18.77 50.97 33.81
N ARG A 235 18.97 51.02 35.13
CA ARG A 235 18.98 49.81 35.97
C ARG A 235 17.62 49.10 35.95
N LEU A 236 16.53 49.87 36.05
CA LEU A 236 15.17 49.34 36.00
C LEU A 236 14.85 48.74 34.62
N PHE A 237 15.33 49.36 33.54
CA PHE A 237 15.19 48.87 32.18
C PHE A 237 15.87 47.50 31.98
N ILE A 238 17.13 47.36 32.42
CA ILE A 238 17.85 46.09 32.34
C ILE A 238 17.17 44.98 33.15
N GLN A 239 16.72 45.28 34.38
CA GLN A 239 15.97 44.32 35.19
C GLN A 239 14.70 43.85 34.47
N LYS A 240 13.94 44.79 33.88
CA LYS A 240 12.74 44.45 33.13
C LYS A 240 13.05 43.57 31.92
N ILE A 241 14.09 43.87 31.15
CA ILE A 241 14.51 43.02 30.02
C ILE A 241 14.85 41.60 30.50
N GLN A 242 15.59 41.45 31.60
CA GLN A 242 15.93 40.14 32.12
C GLN A 242 14.69 39.33 32.53
N GLU A 243 13.70 39.98 33.15
CA GLU A 243 12.40 39.37 33.45
C GLU A 243 11.66 38.92 32.18
N LEU A 244 11.58 39.79 31.16
CA LEU A 244 10.91 39.46 29.90
C LEU A 244 11.64 38.34 29.13
N LYS A 245 12.97 38.36 29.10
CA LYS A 245 13.79 37.27 28.52
C LYS A 245 13.49 35.96 29.21
N LYS A 246 13.45 35.94 30.55
CA LYS A 246 13.10 34.76 31.33
C LYS A 246 11.70 34.24 30.97
N MET A 247 10.70 35.10 30.93
CA MET A 247 9.33 34.70 30.52
C MET A 247 9.32 34.09 29.11
N TYR A 248 10.01 34.70 28.15
CA TYR A 248 10.11 34.15 26.79
C TYR A 248 10.75 32.75 26.77
N TYR A 249 11.84 32.54 27.51
CA TYR A 249 12.52 31.25 27.55
C TYR A 249 11.71 30.17 28.26
N GLU A 250 10.85 30.53 29.22
CA GLU A 250 9.98 29.60 29.95
C GLU A 250 8.75 29.13 29.14
N GLU A 251 8.35 29.84 28.08
CA GLU A 251 7.23 29.42 27.22
C GLU A 251 7.50 28.09 26.49
N PRO A 252 6.62 27.09 26.55
CA PRO A 252 6.82 25.83 25.82
C PRO A 252 6.48 25.99 24.32
N GLN A 253 6.87 24.97 23.55
CA GLN A 253 6.53 24.76 22.14
C GLN A 253 6.90 25.92 21.23
N LYS A 254 8.10 26.47 21.39
CA LYS A 254 8.64 27.52 20.50
C LYS A 254 9.30 26.93 19.25
N GLY A 255 9.79 25.70 19.38
CA GLY A 255 10.33 24.89 18.30
C GLY A 255 11.76 25.20 17.88
N ILE A 256 12.14 24.71 16.69
CA ILE A 256 13.53 24.58 16.26
C ILE A 256 14.23 25.89 15.87
N GLN A 257 13.50 26.99 15.67
CA GLN A 257 14.05 28.27 15.20
C GLN A 257 14.36 29.27 16.33
N VAL A 258 14.17 28.89 17.59
CA VAL A 258 14.32 29.79 18.76
C VAL A 258 15.66 30.51 18.78
N SER A 259 16.77 29.80 18.60
CA SER A 259 18.12 30.39 18.67
C SER A 259 18.34 31.44 17.58
N LYS A 260 17.90 31.15 16.36
CA LYS A 260 18.03 32.05 15.21
C LYS A 260 17.19 33.32 15.39
N ILE A 261 15.92 33.16 15.76
CA ILE A 261 14.99 34.28 15.92
C ILE A 261 15.39 35.17 17.09
N THR A 262 15.77 34.58 18.23
CA THR A 262 16.25 35.36 19.38
C THR A 262 17.53 36.13 19.07
N CYS A 263 18.50 35.52 18.37
CA CYS A 263 19.73 36.21 17.93
C CYS A 263 19.40 37.45 17.09
N MET A 264 18.57 37.30 16.06
CA MET A 264 18.17 38.41 15.20
C MET A 264 17.43 39.51 15.97
N PHE A 265 16.53 39.14 16.87
CA PHE A 265 15.75 40.09 17.66
C PHE A 265 16.66 40.92 18.59
N TRP A 266 17.59 40.26 19.29
CA TRP A 266 18.51 40.97 20.20
C TRP A 266 19.53 41.85 19.46
N GLU A 267 19.98 41.44 18.27
CA GLU A 267 20.82 42.25 17.38
C GLU A 267 20.11 43.55 16.99
N VAL A 268 18.89 43.44 16.46
CA VAL A 268 18.09 44.60 16.02
C VAL A 268 17.74 45.52 17.18
N ALA A 269 17.42 44.96 18.35
CA ALA A 269 17.08 45.73 19.53
C ALA A 269 18.30 46.39 20.20
N GLY A 270 19.54 46.09 19.77
CA GLY A 270 20.75 46.56 20.43
C GLY A 270 20.91 46.03 21.86
N LEU A 271 20.31 44.87 22.15
CA LEU A 271 20.25 44.22 23.47
C LEU A 271 21.23 43.04 23.60
N PHE A 272 22.24 42.99 22.74
CA PHE A 272 23.36 42.06 22.89
C PHE A 272 24.17 42.45 24.12
N GLU A 273 24.19 41.55 25.10
CA GLU A 273 25.23 41.56 26.13
C GLU A 273 26.55 41.27 25.42
N THR A 274 27.48 42.22 25.44
CA THR A 274 28.90 41.88 25.26
C THR A 274 29.24 40.89 26.37
N ALA A 275 29.57 39.66 26.00
CA ALA A 275 30.09 38.68 26.93
C ALA A 275 31.37 39.25 27.57
N ASP A 276 31.33 39.43 28.90
CA ASP A 276 32.53 39.44 29.74
C ASP A 276 32.95 37.99 30.05
#